data_AF-A0A352MYF1-F1
#
_entry.id   AF-A0A352MYF1-F1
#
_cell.length_a   1.000
_cell.length_b   1.000
_cell.length_c   1.000
_cell.angle_alpha   90.00
_cell.angle_beta   90.00
_cell.angle_gamma   90.00
#
_symmetry.space_group_name_H-M   'P 1'
#
loop_
_entity.id
_entity.type
_entity.pdbx_description
1 polymer ?
#
loop_
_entity_poly.entity_id
_entity_poly.type
_entity_poly.pdbx_seq_one_letter_code
_entity_poly.pdbx_strand_id
1 'polypeptide(L)'
;MIKNEIDICVPESIIRDWQEIADILSQVLDVPAALIMRLSDPDIKVFVSSKSERNPYHPGDKEHFSGSGLYCETVIKSGGKLLVPNALTDEKWKNNPDVKLNMISYLGFPIMLPGKKPFGTICVLDNKANQYSPTAESIILKFRSIIESNLELIYMNQALGDKNRQLSDYLMEIQALRGIVPICSSCKSIRDGQGNWHPIENYFIKQPQADFTHGICPECMKKLYPEHNKNS
;
A
#
# COMPACT_ATOMS: atom_id res chain seq x y z
N MET A 1 -8.04 -4.65 -12.06
CA MET A 1 -8.52 -3.99 -10.83
C MET A 1 -7.75 -4.57 -9.67
N ILE A 2 -6.88 -3.80 -9.01
CA ILE A 2 -6.24 -4.24 -7.78
C ILE A 2 -7.35 -4.32 -6.73
N LYS A 3 -7.81 -5.54 -6.42
CA LYS A 3 -8.95 -5.83 -5.52
C LYS A 3 -8.53 -6.15 -4.09
N ASN A 4 -7.23 -6.12 -3.79
CA ASN A 4 -6.75 -6.35 -2.44
C ASN A 4 -6.58 -5.00 -1.75
N GLU A 5 -7.20 -4.86 -0.58
CA GLU A 5 -6.85 -3.79 0.33
C GLU A 5 -5.37 -3.90 0.63
N ILE A 6 -4.59 -2.92 0.17
CA ILE A 6 -3.16 -2.88 0.41
C ILE A 6 -2.98 -2.59 1.91
N ASP A 7 -2.51 -3.59 2.65
CA ASP A 7 -2.03 -3.38 4.01
C ASP A 7 -0.70 -2.64 3.93
N ILE A 8 -0.74 -1.35 4.30
CA ILE A 8 0.43 -0.48 4.19
C ILE A 8 1.37 -0.80 5.36
N CYS A 9 2.50 -1.39 5.02
CA CYS A 9 3.64 -1.52 5.91
C CYS A 9 4.52 -0.27 5.77
N VAL A 10 4.57 0.56 6.82
CA VAL A 10 5.40 1.77 6.83
C VAL A 10 6.83 1.38 7.18
N PRO A 11 7.83 1.70 6.33
CA PRO A 11 9.24 1.42 6.62
C PRO A 11 9.72 2.10 7.90
N GLU A 12 10.63 1.44 8.64
CA GLU A 12 11.19 1.99 9.89
C GLU A 12 11.84 3.36 9.71
N SER A 13 12.45 3.64 8.56
CA SER A 13 13.03 4.96 8.27
C SER A 13 11.96 6.06 8.28
N ILE A 14 10.80 5.80 7.69
CA ILE A 14 9.69 6.75 7.66
C ILE A 14 9.06 6.87 9.04
N ILE A 15 8.99 5.78 9.81
CA ILE A 15 8.53 5.84 11.21
C ILE A 15 9.44 6.75 12.05
N ARG A 16 10.77 6.73 11.82
CA ARG A 16 11.70 7.66 12.48
C ARG A 16 11.41 9.12 12.11
N ASP A 17 11.19 9.42 10.83
CA ASP A 17 10.82 10.77 10.40
C ASP A 17 9.51 11.23 11.07
N TRP A 18 8.52 10.33 11.19
CA TRP A 18 7.24 10.61 11.85
C TRP A 18 7.38 10.78 13.36
N GLN A 19 8.33 10.08 13.99
CA GLN A 19 8.69 10.30 15.38
C GLN A 19 9.24 11.72 15.58
N GLU A 20 10.15 12.17 14.71
CA GLU A 20 10.68 13.53 14.76
C GLU A 20 9.57 14.58 14.57
N ILE A 21 8.61 14.33 13.67
CA ILE A 21 7.42 15.17 13.51
C ILE A 21 6.65 15.31 14.83
N ALA A 22 6.37 14.19 15.51
CA ALA A 22 5.63 14.20 16.78
C ALA A 22 6.41 14.94 17.87
N ASP A 23 7.72 14.72 17.96
CA ASP A 23 8.60 15.38 18.92
C ASP A 23 8.63 16.91 18.69
N ILE A 24 8.80 17.35 17.44
CA ILE A 24 8.77 18.76 17.04
C ILE A 24 7.41 19.39 17.36
N LEU A 25 6.31 18.71 17.08
CA LEU A 25 4.97 19.20 17.41
C LEU A 25 4.79 19.44 18.91
N SER A 26 5.19 18.47 19.74
CA SER A 26 5.12 18.60 21.20
C SER A 26 5.98 19.76 21.70
N GLN A 27 7.20 19.90 21.18
CA GLN A 27 8.13 20.94 21.60
C GLN A 27 7.69 22.35 21.17
N VAL A 28 7.33 22.53 19.89
CA VAL A 28 6.99 23.84 19.32
C VAL A 28 5.68 24.38 19.90
N LEU A 29 4.73 23.49 20.19
CA LEU A 29 3.43 23.88 20.74
C LEU A 29 3.40 23.90 22.27
N ASP A 30 4.49 23.47 22.93
CA ASP A 30 4.56 23.27 24.38
C ASP A 30 3.36 22.48 24.93
N VAL A 31 3.14 21.31 24.32
CA VAL A 31 2.06 20.38 24.71
C VAL A 31 2.63 19.07 25.25
N PRO A 32 2.01 18.46 26.26
CA PRO A 32 2.38 17.15 26.79
C PRO A 32 2.50 16.05 25.73
N ALA A 33 1.57 15.96 24.78
CA ALA A 33 1.56 14.84 23.85
C ALA A 33 1.21 15.28 22.42
N ALA A 34 1.95 14.75 21.46
CA ALA A 34 1.59 14.72 20.05
C ALA A 34 1.64 13.27 19.56
N LEU A 35 0.58 12.82 18.90
CA LEU A 35 0.39 11.42 18.52
C LEU A 35 0.06 11.28 17.04
N ILE A 36 0.52 10.19 16.45
CA ILE A 36 -0.03 9.64 15.22
C ILE A 36 -0.74 8.34 15.60
N MET A 37 -2.06 8.32 15.42
CA MET A 37 -2.89 7.14 15.64
C MET A 37 -3.01 6.37 14.33
N ARG A 38 -3.05 5.04 14.40
CA ARG A 38 -3.34 4.16 13.26
C ARG A 38 -4.64 3.40 13.53
N LEU A 39 -5.56 3.48 12.59
CA LEU A 39 -6.76 2.66 12.57
C LEU A 39 -6.40 1.27 12.06
N SER A 40 -6.82 0.23 12.79
CA SER A 40 -6.62 -1.17 12.44
C SER A 40 -7.81 -1.95 12.97
N ASP A 41 -8.90 -1.95 12.19
CA ASP A 41 -10.19 -2.56 12.55
C ASP A 41 -9.98 -3.95 13.20
N PRO A 42 -10.48 -4.20 14.42
CA PRO A 42 -11.47 -3.42 15.20
C PRO A 42 -10.91 -2.30 16.11
N ASP A 43 -9.60 -2.09 16.13
CA ASP A 43 -8.91 -1.25 17.11
C ASP A 43 -8.37 0.05 16.49
N ILE A 44 -8.09 1.03 17.35
CA ILE A 44 -7.23 2.16 17.05
C ILE A 44 -6.04 2.13 18.01
N LYS A 45 -4.83 2.36 17.48
CA LYS A 45 -3.60 2.25 18.26
C LYS A 45 -2.72 3.49 18.12
N VAL A 46 -1.98 3.79 19.18
CA VAL A 46 -0.89 4.77 19.16
C VAL A 46 0.22 4.21 18.28
N PHE A 47 0.41 4.80 17.11
CA PHE A 47 1.42 4.36 16.14
C PHE A 47 2.76 5.06 16.38
N VAL A 48 2.70 6.37 16.64
CA VAL A 48 3.85 7.19 17.04
C VAL A 48 3.40 8.09 18.20
N SER A 49 4.27 8.26 19.19
CA SER A 49 4.02 9.09 20.37
C SER A 49 5.23 9.98 20.65
N SER A 50 5.02 11.29 20.83
CA SER A 50 6.10 12.24 21.11
C SER A 50 6.85 11.90 22.40
N LYS A 51 8.17 12.04 22.41
CA LYS A 51 9.01 11.80 23.59
C LYS A 51 9.07 13.05 24.46
N SER A 52 8.06 13.21 25.32
CA SER A 52 8.01 14.27 26.33
C SER A 52 7.81 13.67 27.72
N GLU A 53 8.39 14.30 28.76
CA GLU A 53 8.26 13.81 30.15
C GLU A 53 6.80 13.79 30.66
N ARG A 54 5.94 14.63 30.08
CA ARG A 54 4.52 14.76 30.47
C ARG A 54 3.59 13.85 29.67
N ASN A 55 4.12 13.09 28.71
CA ASN A 55 3.30 12.28 27.81
C ASN A 55 2.91 10.94 28.47
N PRO A 56 1.60 10.68 28.70
CA PRO A 56 1.17 9.41 29.28
C PRO A 56 1.04 8.26 28.25
N TYR A 57 1.14 8.54 26.95
CA TYR A 57 0.86 7.57 25.88
C TYR A 57 2.11 6.88 25.35
N HIS A 58 2.02 5.59 25.05
CA HIS A 58 3.12 4.78 24.57
C HIS A 58 2.79 4.13 23.22
N PRO A 59 3.77 4.04 22.29
CA PRO A 59 3.55 3.32 21.04
C PRO A 59 3.10 1.88 21.30
N GLY A 60 2.02 1.47 20.64
CA GLY A 60 1.40 0.16 20.83
C GLY A 60 0.17 0.15 21.75
N ASP A 61 -0.05 1.18 22.55
CA ASP A 61 -1.29 1.36 23.29
C ASP A 61 -2.48 1.34 22.32
N LYS A 62 -3.55 0.65 22.68
CA LYS A 62 -4.69 0.45 21.80
C LYS A 62 -6.01 0.42 22.55
N GLU A 63 -7.04 0.81 21.84
CA GLU A 63 -8.42 0.80 22.32
C GLU A 63 -9.34 0.29 21.20
N HIS A 64 -10.49 -0.25 21.60
CA HIS A 64 -11.52 -0.61 20.64
C HIS A 64 -12.01 0.66 19.94
N PHE A 65 -12.10 0.70 18.61
CA PHE A 65 -12.39 1.94 17.90
C PHE A 65 -13.86 2.38 18.02
N SER A 66 -14.80 1.44 17.91
CA SER A 66 -16.23 1.77 17.84
C SER A 66 -16.84 1.94 19.23
N GLY A 67 -17.43 3.11 19.50
CA GLY A 67 -18.05 3.39 20.79
C GLY A 67 -17.04 3.64 21.92
N SER A 68 -15.79 3.93 21.55
CA SER A 68 -14.68 4.23 22.46
C SER A 68 -14.89 5.53 23.24
N GLY A 69 -15.58 6.49 22.64
CA GLY A 69 -15.70 7.85 23.15
C GLY A 69 -14.41 8.68 23.01
N LEU A 70 -13.39 8.16 22.32
CA LEU A 70 -12.13 8.84 22.06
C LEU A 70 -12.32 10.00 21.08
N TYR A 71 -11.45 11.00 21.16
CA TYR A 71 -11.44 12.12 20.23
C TYR A 71 -11.18 11.67 18.78
N CYS A 72 -10.23 10.75 18.60
CA CYS A 72 -9.84 10.20 17.30
C CYS A 72 -10.99 9.48 16.58
N GLU A 73 -11.91 8.85 17.32
CA GLU A 73 -13.12 8.25 16.76
C GLU A 73 -14.00 9.29 16.04
N THR A 74 -14.20 10.44 16.67
CA THR A 74 -14.99 11.54 16.07
C THR A 74 -14.26 12.15 14.87
N VAL A 75 -12.93 12.30 14.93
CA VAL A 75 -12.13 12.80 13.81
C VAL A 75 -12.27 11.89 12.59
N ILE A 76 -12.13 10.58 12.78
CA ILE A 76 -12.24 9.60 11.69
C ILE A 76 -13.68 9.55 11.15
N LYS A 77 -14.69 9.47 12.02
CA LYS A 77 -16.10 9.39 11.59
C LYS A 77 -16.58 10.65 10.87
N SER A 78 -16.12 11.83 11.27
CA SER A 78 -16.46 13.09 10.60
C SER A 78 -15.62 13.36 9.35
N GLY A 79 -14.44 12.73 9.24
CA GLY A 79 -13.47 13.01 8.18
C GLY A 79 -12.87 14.42 8.25
N GLY A 80 -12.94 15.07 9.42
CA GLY A 80 -12.60 16.48 9.59
C GLY A 80 -11.85 16.79 10.89
N LYS A 81 -11.49 18.07 11.05
CA LYS A 81 -10.86 18.59 12.26
C LYS A 81 -11.78 18.42 13.47
N LEU A 82 -11.20 18.05 14.61
CA LEU A 82 -11.83 18.21 15.91
C LEU A 82 -10.94 19.09 16.79
N LEU A 83 -11.55 20.14 17.35
CA LEU A 83 -10.95 21.00 18.37
C LEU A 83 -11.81 20.90 19.63
N VAL A 84 -11.20 20.53 20.74
CA VAL A 84 -11.81 20.52 22.08
C VAL A 84 -10.91 21.36 22.98
N PRO A 85 -11.28 22.63 23.26
CA PRO A 85 -10.39 23.51 24.00
C PRO A 85 -10.23 23.11 25.47
N ASN A 86 -11.31 22.63 26.08
CA ASN A 86 -11.33 22.09 27.44
C ASN A 86 -12.51 21.13 27.62
N ALA A 87 -12.21 19.85 27.75
CA ALA A 87 -13.16 18.77 27.93
C ALA A 87 -13.93 18.87 29.24
N LEU A 88 -13.31 19.38 30.32
CA LEU A 88 -13.95 19.49 31.64
C LEU A 88 -15.16 20.41 31.64
N THR A 89 -15.19 21.37 30.72
CA THR A 89 -16.28 22.34 30.55
C THR A 89 -17.22 22.00 29.40
N ASP A 90 -16.94 20.92 28.67
CA ASP A 90 -17.72 20.51 27.50
C ASP A 90 -18.58 19.28 27.86
N GLU A 91 -19.90 19.45 27.78
CA GLU A 91 -20.87 18.39 28.13
C GLU A 91 -20.68 17.10 27.33
N LYS A 92 -20.18 17.18 26.10
CA LYS A 92 -19.89 16.02 25.25
C LYS A 92 -18.60 15.32 25.65
N TRP A 93 -17.59 16.08 26.08
CA TRP A 93 -16.22 15.57 26.26
C TRP A 93 -15.79 15.40 27.72
N LYS A 94 -16.56 15.89 28.70
CA LYS A 94 -16.22 15.80 30.14
C LYS A 94 -15.95 14.40 30.67
N ASN A 95 -16.53 13.38 30.03
CA ASN A 95 -16.37 11.97 30.40
C ASN A 95 -15.42 11.20 29.47
N ASN A 96 -14.69 11.90 28.61
CA ASN A 96 -13.76 11.27 27.66
C ASN A 96 -12.65 10.49 28.42
N PRO A 97 -12.23 9.31 27.91
CA PRO A 97 -11.22 8.48 28.57
C PRO A 97 -9.90 9.22 28.89
N ASP A 98 -9.45 10.12 28.00
CA ASP A 98 -8.20 10.86 28.11
C ASP A 98 -8.20 11.87 29.27
N VAL A 99 -9.38 12.28 29.76
CA VAL A 99 -9.51 13.14 30.94
C VAL A 99 -8.90 12.46 32.18
N LYS A 100 -9.00 11.13 32.28
CA LYS A 100 -8.39 10.36 33.38
C LYS A 100 -6.86 10.37 33.33
N LEU A 101 -6.29 10.62 32.16
CA LEU A 101 -4.85 10.79 31.92
C LEU A 101 -4.40 12.26 32.03
N ASN A 102 -5.28 13.13 32.56
CA ASN A 102 -5.08 14.56 32.67
C ASN A 102 -4.92 15.28 31.30
N MET A 103 -5.45 14.69 30.22
CA MET A 103 -5.46 15.30 28.88
C MET A 103 -6.84 15.88 28.61
N ILE A 104 -6.96 17.19 28.87
CA ILE A 104 -8.26 17.89 28.88
C ILE A 104 -8.49 18.73 27.63
N SER A 105 -7.48 18.93 26.78
CA SER A 105 -7.61 19.64 25.51
C SER A 105 -7.11 18.76 24.37
N TYR A 106 -7.72 18.90 23.20
CA TYR A 106 -7.43 18.11 22.02
C TYR A 106 -7.54 18.94 20.73
N LEU A 107 -6.57 18.79 19.84
CA LEU A 107 -6.68 19.21 18.44
C LEU A 107 -6.19 18.08 17.54
N GLY A 108 -7.02 17.63 16.60
CA GLY A 108 -6.66 16.54 15.72
C GLY A 108 -7.31 16.57 14.34
N PHE A 109 -6.63 15.91 13.41
CA PHE A 109 -6.99 15.85 11.99
C PHE A 109 -6.89 14.40 11.51
N PRO A 110 -7.76 13.97 10.57
CA PRO A 110 -7.65 12.63 10.00
C PRO A 110 -6.40 12.55 9.13
N ILE A 111 -5.80 11.36 9.01
CA ILE A 111 -4.79 11.05 8.01
C ILE A 111 -5.45 10.10 7.03
N MET A 112 -5.40 10.43 5.73
CA MET A 112 -6.09 9.68 4.70
C MET A 112 -5.10 8.93 3.80
N LEU A 113 -5.48 7.70 3.43
CA LEU A 113 -4.85 6.96 2.34
C LEU A 113 -5.37 7.43 0.98
N PRO A 114 -4.67 7.09 -0.12
CA PRO A 114 -5.23 7.20 -1.46
C PRO A 114 -6.63 6.57 -1.53
N GLY A 115 -7.57 7.25 -2.20
CA GLY A 115 -8.97 6.82 -2.26
C GLY A 115 -9.84 7.20 -1.07
N LYS A 116 -9.36 8.08 -0.17
CA LYS A 116 -10.10 8.61 0.99
C LYS A 116 -10.49 7.56 2.04
N LYS A 117 -9.73 6.46 2.14
CA LYS A 117 -9.82 5.55 3.30
C LYS A 117 -9.03 6.14 4.47
N PRO A 118 -9.54 6.16 5.70
CA PRO A 118 -8.79 6.67 6.85
C PRO A 118 -7.62 5.74 7.19
N PHE A 119 -6.42 6.30 7.30
CA PHE A 119 -5.26 5.65 7.92
C PHE A 119 -5.32 5.75 9.44
N GLY A 120 -5.75 6.91 9.95
CA GLY A 120 -5.76 7.22 11.37
C GLY A 120 -5.86 8.73 11.61
N THR A 121 -5.16 9.26 12.61
CA THR A 121 -5.19 10.69 12.95
C THR A 121 -3.82 11.22 13.35
N ILE A 122 -3.57 12.50 13.11
CA ILE A 122 -2.51 13.27 13.79
C ILE A 122 -3.17 14.20 14.79
N CYS A 123 -2.69 14.22 16.03
CA CYS A 123 -3.28 15.04 17.07
C CYS A 123 -2.25 15.52 18.09
N VAL A 124 -2.66 16.55 18.84
CA VAL A 124 -1.97 17.06 20.02
C VAL A 124 -2.95 17.15 21.18
N LEU A 125 -2.46 16.88 22.38
CA LEU A 125 -3.22 16.89 23.62
C LEU A 125 -2.54 17.75 24.67
N ASP A 126 -3.36 18.44 25.46
CA ASP A 126 -2.88 19.33 26.50
C ASP A 126 -3.58 19.09 27.84
N ASN A 127 -2.85 19.33 28.92
CA ASN A 127 -3.33 19.22 30.30
C ASN A 127 -3.88 20.54 30.86
N LYS A 128 -3.79 21.60 30.06
CA LYS A 128 -4.46 22.90 30.28
C LYS A 128 -5.47 23.14 29.16
N ALA A 129 -6.41 24.04 29.43
CA ALA A 129 -7.31 24.53 28.38
C ALA A 129 -6.48 25.21 27.28
N ASN A 130 -6.69 24.82 26.03
CA ASN A 130 -5.92 25.30 24.89
C ASN A 130 -6.80 25.44 23.65
N GLN A 131 -6.91 26.66 23.12
CA GLN A 131 -7.68 26.94 21.90
C GLN A 131 -6.90 26.60 20.63
N TYR A 132 -5.57 26.49 20.74
CA TYR A 132 -4.60 26.40 19.65
C TYR A 132 -4.65 27.59 18.69
N SER A 133 -3.49 28.15 18.35
CA SER A 133 -3.44 29.26 17.41
C SER A 133 -3.68 28.77 15.97
N PRO A 134 -4.11 29.66 15.04
CA PRO A 134 -4.14 29.32 13.61
C PRO A 134 -2.78 28.86 13.06
N THR A 135 -1.68 29.36 13.64
CA THR A 135 -0.32 28.91 13.32
C THR A 135 -0.09 27.46 13.76
N ALA A 136 -0.52 27.08 14.97
CA ALA A 136 -0.43 25.70 15.44
C ALA A 136 -1.21 24.74 14.52
N GLU A 137 -2.44 25.11 14.16
CA GLU A 137 -3.24 24.37 13.19
C GLU A 137 -2.52 24.24 11.84
N SER A 138 -1.93 25.33 11.34
CA SER A 138 -1.17 25.31 10.07
C SER A 138 0.04 24.38 10.11
N ILE A 139 0.77 24.33 11.23
CA ILE A 139 1.92 23.43 11.40
C ILE A 139 1.46 21.97 11.37
N ILE A 140 0.42 21.62 12.13
CA ILE A 140 -0.12 20.25 12.16
C ILE A 140 -0.60 19.85 10.76
N LEU A 141 -1.28 20.73 10.04
CA LEU A 141 -1.72 20.47 8.66
C LEU A 141 -0.56 20.25 7.70
N LYS A 142 0.57 20.95 7.87
CA LYS A 142 1.77 20.71 7.05
C LYS A 142 2.39 19.36 7.35
N PHE A 143 2.55 19.00 8.62
CA PHE A 143 3.06 17.67 8.98
C PHE A 143 2.12 16.54 8.55
N ARG A 144 0.80 16.73 8.69
CA ARG A 144 -0.20 15.83 8.13
C ARG A 144 0.03 15.60 6.63
N SER A 145 0.23 16.67 5.87
CA SER A 145 0.45 16.58 4.42
C SER A 145 1.70 15.77 4.09
N ILE A 146 2.78 15.91 4.87
CA ILE A 146 4.01 15.13 4.67
C ILE A 146 3.75 13.63 4.90
N ILE A 147 3.05 13.30 6.00
CA ILE A 147 2.66 11.93 6.33
C ILE A 147 1.80 11.32 5.21
N GLU A 148 0.78 12.06 4.75
CA GLU A 148 -0.09 11.62 3.64
C GLU A 148 0.72 11.42 2.34
N SER A 149 1.67 12.30 2.02
CA SER A 149 2.56 12.12 0.86
C SER A 149 3.50 10.92 1.01
N ASN A 150 4.01 10.62 2.21
CA ASN A 150 4.79 9.40 2.44
C ASN A 150 3.93 8.15 2.23
N LEU A 151 2.70 8.14 2.75
CA LEU A 151 1.74 7.04 2.58
C LEU A 151 1.40 6.83 1.10
N GLU A 152 1.18 7.91 0.34
CA GLU A 152 0.95 7.84 -1.10
C GLU A 152 2.13 7.24 -1.84
N LEU A 153 3.36 7.65 -1.52
CA LEU A 153 4.56 7.09 -2.14
C LEU A 153 4.73 5.59 -1.85
N ILE A 154 4.49 5.16 -0.61
CA ILE A 154 4.54 3.75 -0.22
C ILE A 154 3.50 2.95 -1.01
N TYR A 155 2.27 3.44 -1.07
CA TYR A 155 1.17 2.81 -1.80
C TYR A 155 1.50 2.65 -3.29
N MET A 156 2.02 3.71 -3.93
CA MET A 156 2.39 3.69 -5.34
C MET A 156 3.55 2.74 -5.64
N ASN A 157 4.56 2.68 -4.76
CA ASN A 157 5.67 1.75 -4.91
C ASN A 157 5.23 0.29 -4.81
N GLN A 158 4.30 -0.04 -3.90
CA GLN A 158 3.73 -1.38 -3.81
C GLN A 158 2.92 -1.74 -5.05
N ALA A 159 2.02 -0.84 -5.48
CA ALA A 159 1.23 -1.05 -6.69
C ALA A 159 2.09 -1.19 -7.97
N LEU A 160 3.21 -0.47 -8.04
CA LEU A 160 4.19 -0.61 -9.13
C LEU A 160 4.91 -1.96 -9.07
N GLY A 161 5.32 -2.40 -7.87
CA GLY A 161 5.96 -3.71 -7.66
C GLY A 161 5.06 -4.87 -8.09
N ASP A 162 3.77 -4.83 -7.76
CA ASP A 162 2.80 -5.85 -8.17
C ASP A 162 2.61 -5.90 -9.68
N LYS A 163 2.51 -4.74 -10.34
CA LYS A 163 2.44 -4.67 -11.80
C LYS A 163 3.70 -5.20 -12.47
N ASN A 164 4.88 -4.87 -11.94
CA ASN A 164 6.15 -5.38 -12.48
C ASN A 164 6.25 -6.90 -12.37
N ARG A 165 5.75 -7.48 -11.27
CA ARG A 165 5.67 -8.93 -11.09
C ARG A 165 4.74 -9.56 -12.12
N GLN A 166 3.52 -9.03 -12.27
CA GLN A 166 2.57 -9.50 -13.28
C GLN A 166 3.14 -9.43 -14.70
N LEU A 167 3.81 -8.33 -15.06
CA LEU A 167 4.47 -8.21 -16.36
C LEU A 167 5.56 -9.27 -16.55
N SER A 168 6.34 -9.55 -15.50
CA SER A 168 7.37 -10.58 -15.54
C SER A 168 6.78 -11.97 -15.73
N ASP A 169 5.66 -12.27 -15.05
CA ASP A 169 4.95 -13.54 -15.18
C ASP A 169 4.41 -13.73 -16.61
N TYR A 170 3.77 -12.70 -17.19
CA TYR A 170 3.32 -12.74 -18.59
C TYR A 170 4.48 -12.92 -19.57
N LEU A 171 5.62 -12.30 -19.33
CA LEU A 171 6.81 -12.48 -20.17
C LEU A 171 7.33 -13.92 -20.11
N MET A 172 7.34 -14.53 -18.91
CA MET A 172 7.72 -15.93 -18.75
C MET A 172 6.77 -16.88 -19.49
N GLU A 173 5.45 -16.65 -19.40
CA GLU A 173 4.45 -17.44 -20.13
C GLU A 173 4.65 -17.33 -21.66
N ILE A 174 4.86 -16.12 -22.19
CA ILE A 174 5.11 -15.90 -23.62
C ILE A 174 6.41 -16.59 -24.06
N GLN A 175 7.47 -16.51 -23.25
CA GLN A 175 8.74 -17.18 -23.56
C GLN A 175 8.60 -18.70 -23.60
N ALA A 176 7.87 -19.29 -22.65
CA ALA A 176 7.57 -20.72 -22.64
C ALA A 176 6.77 -21.13 -23.89
N LEU A 177 5.78 -20.34 -24.30
CA LEU A 177 5.01 -20.59 -25.53
C LEU A 177 5.86 -20.44 -26.80
N ARG A 178 6.78 -19.47 -26.82
CA ARG A 178 7.73 -19.29 -27.95
C ARG A 178 8.77 -20.40 -28.04
N GLY A 179 9.04 -21.10 -26.94
CA GLY A 179 9.88 -22.29 -26.92
C GLY A 179 9.22 -23.51 -27.57
N ILE A 180 7.90 -23.52 -27.78
CA ILE A 180 7.20 -24.65 -28.40
C ILE A 180 7.21 -24.51 -29.93
N VAL A 181 7.99 -25.35 -30.61
CA VAL A 181 8.12 -25.33 -32.07
C VAL A 181 7.50 -26.55 -32.73
N PRO A 182 6.73 -26.38 -33.82
CA PRO A 182 6.24 -27.52 -34.60
C PRO A 182 7.39 -28.19 -35.35
N ILE A 183 7.64 -29.47 -35.03
CA ILE A 183 8.59 -30.35 -35.71
C ILE A 183 7.85 -31.37 -36.56
N CYS A 184 8.38 -31.67 -37.75
CA CYS A 184 7.84 -32.72 -38.59
C CYS A 184 8.17 -34.09 -37.98
N SER A 185 7.16 -34.90 -37.69
CA SER A 185 7.31 -36.26 -37.13
C SER A 185 8.15 -37.18 -38.02
N SER A 186 8.15 -36.94 -39.34
CA SER A 186 8.88 -37.74 -40.34
C SER A 186 10.30 -37.24 -40.60
N CYS A 187 10.48 -36.02 -41.10
CA CYS A 187 11.82 -35.51 -41.50
C CYS A 187 12.52 -34.65 -40.44
N LYS A 188 11.89 -34.39 -39.29
CA LYS A 188 12.40 -33.56 -38.20
C LYS A 188 12.68 -32.09 -38.53
N SER A 189 12.25 -31.59 -39.69
CA SER A 189 12.26 -30.15 -40.00
C SER A 189 11.35 -29.37 -39.06
N ILE A 190 11.72 -28.12 -38.75
CA ILE A 190 10.97 -27.21 -37.87
C ILE A 190 10.25 -26.16 -38.70
N ARG A 191 9.01 -25.82 -38.33
CA ARG A 191 8.24 -24.75 -38.96
C ARG A 191 8.49 -23.40 -38.28
N ASP A 192 8.84 -22.38 -39.05
CA ASP A 192 9.04 -21.02 -38.56
C ASP A 192 7.70 -20.25 -38.41
N GLY A 193 7.77 -19.04 -37.84
CA GLY A 193 6.60 -18.16 -37.66
C GLY A 193 5.99 -17.63 -38.96
N GLN A 194 6.66 -17.80 -40.11
CA GLN A 194 6.15 -17.45 -41.45
C GLN A 194 5.53 -18.67 -42.15
N GLY A 195 5.59 -19.84 -41.51
CA GLY A 195 5.02 -21.09 -41.99
C GLY A 195 5.93 -21.93 -42.86
N ASN A 196 7.19 -21.52 -43.07
CA ASN A 196 8.19 -22.24 -43.86
C ASN A 196 8.88 -23.32 -43.02
N TRP A 197 9.37 -24.37 -43.67
CA TRP A 197 10.04 -25.51 -43.01
C TRP A 197 11.54 -25.44 -43.21
N HIS A 198 12.30 -25.58 -42.12
CA HIS A 198 13.76 -25.54 -42.10
C HIS A 198 14.34 -26.77 -41.42
N PRO A 199 15.54 -27.24 -41.79
CA PRO A 199 16.27 -28.24 -41.03
C PRO A 199 16.50 -27.81 -39.58
N ILE A 200 16.50 -28.79 -38.66
CA ILE A 200 16.55 -28.56 -37.21
C ILE A 200 17.85 -27.88 -36.75
N GLU A 201 18.95 -28.12 -37.46
CA GLU A 201 20.28 -27.55 -37.22
C GLU A 201 20.26 -26.02 -37.26
N ASN A 202 19.39 -25.43 -38.08
CA ASN A 202 19.25 -23.98 -38.20
C ASN A 202 18.56 -23.34 -36.98
N TYR A 203 17.83 -24.13 -36.18
CA TYR A 203 17.04 -23.65 -35.06
C TYR A 203 17.80 -23.69 -33.73
N PHE A 204 18.59 -24.75 -33.49
CA PHE A 204 19.40 -24.93 -32.28
C PHE A 204 20.43 -23.82 -32.05
N ILE A 205 20.90 -23.15 -33.11
CA ILE A 205 21.85 -22.03 -33.02
C ILE A 205 21.20 -20.78 -32.39
N LYS A 206 19.88 -20.61 -32.51
CA LYS A 206 19.17 -19.39 -32.11
C LYS A 206 18.32 -19.53 -30.85
N GLN A 207 17.85 -20.73 -30.52
CA GLN A 207 17.05 -20.99 -29.32
C GLN A 207 17.36 -22.38 -28.72
N PRO A 208 18.23 -22.46 -27.70
CA PRO A 208 18.67 -23.73 -27.13
C PRO A 208 17.62 -24.43 -26.24
N GLN A 209 16.58 -23.71 -25.80
CA GLN A 209 15.62 -24.14 -24.77
C GLN A 209 14.21 -24.36 -25.37
N ALA A 210 14.12 -25.06 -26.50
CA ALA A 210 12.87 -25.28 -27.23
C ALA A 210 12.29 -26.68 -26.98
N ASP A 211 10.98 -26.74 -26.75
CA ASP A 211 10.16 -27.96 -26.71
C ASP A 211 9.46 -28.17 -28.06
N PHE A 212 9.12 -29.42 -28.42
CA PHE A 212 8.58 -29.72 -29.75
C PHE A 212 7.14 -30.22 -29.75
N THR A 213 6.32 -29.66 -30.65
CA THR A 213 5.01 -30.21 -31.01
C THR A 213 5.10 -30.95 -32.34
N HIS A 214 4.35 -32.03 -32.52
CA HIS A 214 4.49 -32.91 -33.68
C HIS A 214 3.48 -32.59 -34.78
N GLY A 215 3.96 -32.48 -36.03
CA GLY A 215 3.15 -32.31 -37.23
C GLY A 215 3.75 -33.01 -38.45
N ILE A 216 3.19 -32.84 -39.63
CA ILE A 216 3.74 -33.39 -40.88
C ILE A 216 3.92 -32.24 -41.88
N CYS A 217 5.14 -32.07 -42.40
CA CYS A 217 5.42 -31.05 -43.42
C CYS A 217 4.80 -31.44 -44.77
N PRO A 218 4.51 -30.49 -45.67
CA PRO A 218 3.90 -30.77 -46.97
C PRO A 218 4.65 -31.81 -47.80
N GLU A 219 5.99 -31.82 -47.77
CA GLU A 219 6.78 -32.81 -48.50
C GLU A 219 6.59 -34.23 -47.96
N CYS A 220 6.66 -34.40 -46.64
CA CYS A 220 6.42 -35.70 -46.01
C CYS A 220 4.96 -36.13 -46.15
N MET A 221 4.01 -35.20 -46.13
CA MET A 221 2.58 -35.47 -46.35
C MET A 221 2.37 -36.12 -47.73
N LYS A 222 2.97 -35.53 -48.79
CA LYS A 222 2.91 -36.05 -50.16
C LYS A 222 3.54 -37.43 -50.30
N LYS A 223 4.66 -37.66 -49.62
CA LYS A 223 5.42 -38.91 -49.72
C LYS A 223 4.78 -40.06 -48.94
N LEU A 224 4.30 -39.80 -47.73
CA LEU A 224 3.79 -40.83 -46.83
C LEU A 224 2.30 -41.11 -47.04
N TYR A 225 1.53 -40.13 -47.52
CA TYR A 225 0.09 -40.24 -47.70
C TYR A 225 -0.36 -39.61 -49.02
N PRO A 226 0.11 -40.13 -50.18
CA PRO A 226 -0.19 -39.57 -51.50
C PRO A 226 -1.70 -39.56 -51.81
N GLU A 227 -2.46 -40.50 -51.26
CA GLU A 227 -3.90 -40.64 -51.43
C GLU A 227 -4.69 -39.44 -50.88
N HIS A 228 -4.15 -38.78 -49.83
CA HIS A 228 -4.78 -37.67 -49.13
C HIS A 228 -4.41 -36.30 -49.72
N ASN A 229 -3.53 -36.25 -50.72
CA ASN A 229 -3.01 -35.02 -51.30
C ASN A 229 -3.81 -34.53 -52.54
N LYS A 230 -5.04 -35.01 -52.73
CA LYS A 230 -5.86 -34.75 -53.94
C LYS A 230 -6.83 -33.57 -53.86
N ASN A 231 -6.89 -32.78 -52.78
CA ASN A 231 -7.75 -31.58 -52.70
C ASN A 231 -7.16 -30.51 -51.77
N SER A 232 -6.19 -29.72 -52.25
CA SER A 232 -5.76 -28.46 -51.61
C SER A 232 -5.34 -27.46 -52.67
#